data_AF-A0A968HG19-F1
#
_entry.id   AF-A0A968HG19-F1
#
_cell.length_a   1.000
_cell.length_b   1.000
_cell.length_c   1.000
_cell.angle_alpha   90.00
_cell.angle_beta   90.00
_cell.angle_gamma   90.00
#
_symmetry.space_group_name_H-M   'P 1'
#
loop_
_entity.id
_entity.type
_entity.pdbx_description
1 polymer ?
#
loop_
_entity_poly.entity_id
_entity_poly.type
_entity_poly.pdbx_seq_one_letter_code
_entity_poly.pdbx_strand_id
1 'polypeptide(L)'
;PAQEVHSLASQPETFLYPGSLDPPQTPQVKQARIFCCQLLRSRWELPHYRLISFLAISLGYNPTELATADKLAARLSQQARGAPAMTTTLPILQELISAERFDPVEVEEVETQYLRPRQLTIITMHKAKGLDWDFVFLPFLHERMIPGELRVPTPSQFLGPFSLAEVARAQIRASVHNQYPLPTLEQAWQRARDLKSAEEFRLLYVAMTRAKRLLWMSAAQQAPYNWNWFDWQRQTKLDPQSPCPVLKPLRDQFPQAEIAPTDVFISPIP
;
A
#
# COMPACT_ATOMS: atom_id res chain seq x y z
N PRO A 1 -8.07 -24.23 -1.45
CA PRO A 1 -7.12 -24.70 -2.48
C PRO A 1 -5.74 -24.97 -1.87
N ALA A 2 -5.35 -26.24 -1.78
CA ALA A 2 -4.01 -26.61 -1.32
C ALA A 2 -2.98 -26.02 -2.29
N GLN A 3 -2.12 -25.12 -1.82
CA GLN A 3 -0.97 -24.64 -2.58
C GLN A 3 -0.21 -25.86 -3.10
N GLU A 4 -0.05 -25.98 -4.42
CA GLU A 4 0.86 -26.95 -5.01
C GLU A 4 2.26 -26.66 -4.44
N VAL A 5 2.67 -27.49 -3.48
CA VAL A 5 3.99 -27.38 -2.88
C VAL A 5 4.98 -27.71 -3.99
N HIS A 6 5.80 -26.73 -4.37
CA HIS A 6 6.84 -26.88 -5.39
C HIS A 6 7.63 -28.16 -5.12
N SER A 7 7.90 -28.99 -6.13
CA SER A 7 8.53 -30.32 -5.96
C SER A 7 9.86 -30.33 -5.20
N LEU A 8 10.57 -29.19 -5.20
CA LEU A 8 11.79 -28.97 -4.43
C LEU A 8 11.54 -28.72 -2.93
N ALA A 9 10.38 -28.17 -2.59
CA ALA A 9 9.99 -27.87 -1.22
C ALA A 9 9.37 -29.08 -0.49
N SER A 10 8.95 -30.12 -1.23
CA SER A 10 8.45 -31.36 -0.63
C SER A 10 9.54 -32.26 -0.02
N GLN A 11 10.81 -32.09 -0.43
CA GLN A 11 11.97 -32.84 0.09
C GLN A 11 13.17 -31.89 0.29
N PRO A 12 13.12 -31.02 1.32
CA PRO A 12 14.12 -29.99 1.53
C PRO A 12 15.51 -30.56 1.85
N GLU A 13 15.61 -31.70 2.53
CA GLU A 13 16.89 -32.36 2.81
C GLU A 13 17.64 -32.74 1.53
N THR A 14 16.97 -33.42 0.59
CA THR A 14 17.53 -33.82 -0.70
C THR A 14 17.84 -32.62 -1.60
N PHE A 15 16.99 -31.58 -1.53
CA PHE A 15 17.21 -30.36 -2.29
C PHE A 15 18.42 -29.56 -1.78
N LEU A 16 18.49 -29.29 -0.48
CA LEU A 16 19.52 -28.44 0.14
C LEU A 16 20.87 -29.15 0.28
N TYR A 17 20.85 -30.45 0.61
CA TYR A 17 22.02 -31.25 0.92
C TYR A 17 21.94 -32.64 0.24
N PRO A 18 22.00 -32.71 -1.11
CA PRO A 18 21.92 -33.99 -1.81
C PRO A 18 23.06 -34.92 -1.43
N GLY A 19 22.73 -36.19 -1.17
CA GLY A 19 23.69 -37.25 -0.92
C GLY A 19 24.33 -37.77 -2.21
N SER A 20 25.31 -38.66 -2.07
CA SER A 20 26.02 -39.28 -3.19
C SER A 20 25.16 -40.21 -4.06
N LEU A 21 23.99 -40.62 -3.56
CA LEU A 21 23.05 -41.51 -4.24
C LEU A 21 21.92 -40.75 -4.97
N ASP A 22 21.84 -39.42 -4.78
CA ASP A 22 20.78 -38.60 -5.36
C ASP A 22 21.09 -38.22 -6.82
N PRO A 23 20.07 -38.09 -7.68
CA PRO A 23 20.27 -37.70 -9.06
C PRO A 23 20.89 -36.30 -9.16
N PRO A 24 21.76 -36.05 -10.16
CA PRO A 24 22.40 -34.76 -10.31
C PRO A 24 21.36 -33.65 -10.58
N GLN A 25 21.39 -32.62 -9.75
CA GLN A 25 20.50 -31.47 -9.88
C GLN A 25 20.77 -30.69 -11.18
N THR A 26 19.70 -30.17 -11.79
CA THR A 26 19.80 -29.28 -12.96
C THR A 26 20.48 -27.95 -12.59
N PRO A 27 21.04 -27.20 -13.55
CA PRO A 27 21.70 -25.92 -13.27
C PRO A 27 20.83 -24.92 -12.51
N GLN A 28 19.55 -24.81 -12.86
CA GLN A 28 18.58 -23.94 -12.20
C GLN A 28 18.35 -24.36 -10.74
N VAL A 29 18.21 -25.67 -10.49
CA VAL A 29 18.03 -26.21 -9.12
C VAL A 29 19.28 -26.00 -8.29
N LYS A 30 20.48 -26.14 -8.87
CA LYS A 30 21.74 -25.83 -8.19
C LYS A 30 21.84 -24.36 -7.79
N GLN A 31 21.43 -23.44 -8.66
CA GLN A 31 21.42 -22.00 -8.36
C GLN A 31 20.44 -21.68 -7.22
N ALA A 32 19.23 -22.23 -7.26
CA ALA A 32 18.25 -22.10 -6.18
C ALA A 32 18.78 -22.69 -4.87
N ARG A 33 19.43 -23.87 -4.91
CA ARG A 33 20.05 -24.48 -3.73
C ARG A 33 21.14 -23.59 -3.14
N ILE A 34 22.05 -23.08 -3.96
CA ILE A 34 23.13 -22.19 -3.49
C ILE A 34 22.53 -20.98 -2.80
N PHE A 35 21.52 -20.37 -3.41
CA PHE A 35 20.79 -19.24 -2.85
C PHE A 35 20.15 -19.58 -1.49
N CYS A 36 19.39 -20.67 -1.39
CA CYS A 36 18.77 -21.09 -0.14
C CYS A 36 19.82 -21.41 0.95
N CYS A 37 20.90 -22.09 0.60
CA CYS A 37 21.98 -22.39 1.54
C CYS A 37 22.70 -21.12 2.02
N GLN A 38 22.88 -20.11 1.16
CA GLN A 38 23.41 -18.81 1.56
C GLN A 38 22.50 -18.12 2.58
N LEU A 39 21.18 -18.12 2.36
CA LEU A 39 20.20 -17.57 3.30
C LEU A 39 20.20 -18.30 4.65
N LEU A 40 20.35 -19.62 4.64
CA LEU A 40 20.40 -20.41 5.88
C LEU A 40 21.70 -20.18 6.66
N ARG A 41 22.83 -20.07 5.96
CA ARG A 41 24.13 -19.81 6.57
C ARG A 41 24.25 -18.40 7.11
N SER A 42 23.65 -17.41 6.45
CA SER A 42 23.76 -16.01 6.86
C SER A 42 23.29 -15.80 8.30
N ARG A 43 22.29 -16.55 8.78
CA ARG A 43 21.84 -16.55 10.18
C ARG A 43 22.98 -16.78 11.19
N TRP A 44 23.94 -17.62 10.84
CA TRP A 44 25.05 -18.01 11.72
C TRP A 44 26.31 -17.17 11.46
N GLU A 45 26.51 -16.73 10.22
CA GLU A 45 27.70 -16.00 9.79
C GLU A 45 27.59 -14.48 10.02
N LEU A 46 26.37 -13.93 10.07
CA LEU A 46 26.14 -12.49 10.17
C LEU A 46 25.50 -12.09 11.51
N PRO A 47 25.88 -10.94 12.08
CA PRO A 47 25.14 -10.31 13.17
C PRO A 47 23.69 -10.02 12.76
N HIS A 48 22.76 -10.14 13.70
CA HIS A 48 21.30 -9.99 13.46
C HIS A 48 20.90 -8.72 12.69
N TYR A 49 21.55 -7.59 12.97
CA TYR A 49 21.26 -6.33 12.27
C TYR A 49 21.77 -6.30 10.83
N ARG A 50 22.83 -7.07 10.48
CA ARG A 50 23.34 -7.20 9.10
C ARG A 50 22.50 -8.17 8.26
N LEU A 51 21.71 -9.04 8.89
CA LEU A 51 20.80 -9.93 8.17
C LEU A 51 19.82 -9.15 7.31
N ILE A 52 19.32 -8.00 7.79
CA ILE A 52 18.35 -7.18 7.07
C ILE A 52 18.94 -6.68 5.75
N SER A 53 20.13 -6.06 5.78
CA SER A 53 20.83 -5.60 4.59
C SER A 53 21.19 -6.76 3.64
N PHE A 54 21.66 -7.89 4.18
CA PHE A 54 22.00 -9.07 3.38
C PHE A 54 20.77 -9.64 2.66
N LEU A 55 19.63 -9.75 3.35
CA LEU A 55 18.38 -10.21 2.77
C LEU A 55 17.90 -9.28 1.66
N ALA A 56 17.94 -7.96 1.89
CA ALA A 56 17.55 -6.97 0.89
C ALA A 56 18.39 -7.09 -0.39
N ILE A 57 19.71 -7.22 -0.26
CA ILE A 57 20.62 -7.43 -1.40
C ILE A 57 20.33 -8.76 -2.10
N SER A 58 20.19 -9.84 -1.33
CA SER A 58 19.98 -11.19 -1.87
C SER A 58 18.64 -11.31 -2.61
N LEU A 59 17.60 -10.62 -2.15
CA LEU A 59 16.28 -10.59 -2.77
C LEU A 59 16.18 -9.60 -3.95
N GLY A 60 17.25 -8.87 -4.27
CA GLY A 60 17.27 -7.95 -5.41
C GLY A 60 16.43 -6.69 -5.19
N TYR A 61 16.41 -6.18 -3.96
CA TYR A 61 15.72 -4.93 -3.64
C TYR A 61 16.30 -3.77 -4.47
N ASN A 62 15.43 -2.85 -4.87
CA ASN A 62 15.86 -1.65 -5.61
C ASN A 62 16.62 -0.67 -4.69
N PRO A 63 17.29 0.38 -5.22
CA PRO A 63 18.09 1.29 -4.39
C PRO A 63 17.32 1.96 -3.24
N THR A 64 16.06 2.32 -3.45
CA THR A 64 15.16 2.89 -2.44
C THR A 64 14.85 1.90 -1.32
N GLU A 65 14.54 0.66 -1.70
CA GLU A 65 14.27 -0.43 -0.77
C GLU A 65 15.52 -0.83 0.01
N LEU A 66 16.69 -0.86 -0.64
CA LEU A 66 17.99 -1.09 0.00
C LEU A 66 18.31 0.00 1.02
N ALA A 67 18.18 1.28 0.66
CA ALA A 67 18.40 2.38 1.58
C ALA A 67 17.45 2.33 2.79
N THR A 68 16.20 1.92 2.56
CA THR A 68 15.21 1.72 3.63
C THR A 68 15.59 0.55 4.54
N ALA A 69 16.05 -0.57 3.96
CA ALA A 69 16.54 -1.73 4.70
C ALA A 69 17.80 -1.39 5.53
N ASP A 70 18.72 -0.60 4.98
CA ASP A 70 19.92 -0.14 5.69
C ASP A 70 19.59 0.83 6.82
N LYS A 71 18.62 1.74 6.61
CA LYS A 71 18.09 2.61 7.68
C LYS A 71 17.51 1.80 8.83
N LEU A 72 16.74 0.74 8.52
CA LEU A 72 16.20 -0.19 9.51
C LEU A 72 17.31 -0.92 10.26
N ALA A 73 18.29 -1.47 9.53
CA ALA A 73 19.44 -2.16 10.10
C ALA A 73 20.25 -1.27 11.05
N ALA A 74 20.51 -0.01 10.65
CA ALA A 74 21.24 0.96 11.46
C ALA A 74 20.50 1.31 12.76
N ARG A 75 19.18 1.56 12.68
CA ARG A 75 18.36 1.87 13.84
C ARG A 75 18.26 0.70 14.82
N LEU A 76 18.08 -0.50 14.29
CA LEU A 76 18.06 -1.73 15.06
C LEU A 76 19.39 -1.95 15.79
N SER A 77 20.51 -1.72 15.10
CA SER A 77 21.85 -1.79 15.68
C SER A 77 22.04 -0.77 16.81
N GLN A 78 21.52 0.44 16.65
CA GLN A 78 21.60 1.50 17.67
C GLN A 78 20.79 1.16 18.93
N GLN A 79 19.57 0.64 18.77
CA GLN A 79 18.68 0.29 19.89
C GLN A 79 19.07 -1.03 20.59
N ALA A 80 19.68 -1.97 19.86
CA ALA A 80 20.16 -3.24 20.41
C ALA A 80 21.56 -3.14 21.05
N ARG A 81 22.13 -1.93 21.22
CA ARG A 81 23.45 -1.74 21.84
C ARG A 81 23.48 -2.33 23.25
N GLY A 82 24.29 -3.38 23.43
CA GLY A 82 24.51 -4.04 24.72
C GLY A 82 23.81 -5.40 24.89
N ALA A 83 22.85 -5.76 24.03
CA ALA A 83 22.18 -7.07 24.09
C ALA A 83 21.73 -7.55 22.69
N PRO A 84 22.67 -7.99 21.82
CA PRO A 84 22.38 -8.37 20.43
C PRO A 84 21.76 -9.77 20.31
N ALA A 85 20.78 -10.08 21.16
CA ALA A 85 20.03 -11.33 21.12
C ALA A 85 18.74 -11.16 20.30
N MET A 86 18.28 -12.25 19.66
CA MET A 86 16.99 -12.27 18.94
C MET A 86 15.81 -11.92 19.84
N THR A 87 15.87 -12.32 21.11
CA THR A 87 14.85 -12.02 22.13
C THR A 87 14.69 -10.53 22.39
N THR A 88 15.75 -9.74 22.21
CA THR A 88 15.73 -8.27 22.33
C THR A 88 15.40 -7.61 21.00
N THR A 89 15.89 -8.19 19.90
CA THR A 89 15.76 -7.62 18.55
C THR A 89 14.32 -7.69 18.01
N LEU A 90 13.60 -8.79 18.29
CA LEU A 90 12.23 -8.99 17.80
C LEU A 90 11.21 -7.99 18.37
N PRO A 91 11.16 -7.73 19.70
CA PRO A 91 10.29 -6.69 20.25
C PRO A 91 10.58 -5.30 19.68
N ILE A 92 11.87 -4.95 19.51
CA ILE A 92 12.28 -3.68 18.93
C ILE A 92 11.77 -3.56 17.48
N LEU A 93 11.90 -4.62 16.66
CA LEU A 93 11.35 -4.62 15.30
C LEU A 93 9.82 -4.47 15.29
N GLN A 94 9.11 -5.16 16.20
CA GLN A 94 7.65 -5.04 16.32
C GLN A 94 7.22 -3.63 16.74
N GLU A 95 7.95 -3.02 17.67
CA GLU A 95 7.74 -1.63 18.08
C GLU A 95 8.01 -0.69 16.90
N LEU A 96 9.10 -0.85 16.17
CA LEU A 96 9.41 -0.01 15.01
C LEU A 96 8.33 -0.11 13.91
N ILE A 97 7.82 -1.31 13.64
CA ILE A 97 6.75 -1.52 12.66
C ILE A 97 5.41 -0.90 13.14
N SER A 98 5.16 -0.89 14.44
CA SER A 98 3.90 -0.39 15.01
C SER A 98 3.90 1.12 15.31
N ALA A 99 5.03 1.66 15.75
CA ALA A 99 5.21 3.06 16.11
C ALA A 99 5.56 3.95 14.90
N GLU A 100 6.21 3.39 13.88
CA GLU A 100 6.57 4.12 12.67
C GLU A 100 5.98 3.46 11.44
N ARG A 101 5.15 4.20 10.72
CA ARG A 101 5.06 4.00 9.28
C ARG A 101 6.44 4.32 8.74
N PHE A 102 7.27 3.30 8.54
CA PHE A 102 8.62 3.45 8.04
C PHE A 102 8.56 4.16 6.68
N ASP A 103 8.79 5.47 6.66
CA ASP A 103 8.75 6.22 5.43
C ASP A 103 9.93 5.77 4.57
N PRO A 104 9.68 5.30 3.33
CA PRO A 104 10.73 4.87 2.43
C PRO A 104 11.67 6.04 2.17
N VAL A 105 12.96 5.75 2.04
CA VAL A 105 13.94 6.76 1.61
C VAL A 105 13.64 7.09 0.15
N GLU A 106 13.07 8.25 -0.14
CA GLU A 106 12.81 8.68 -1.51
C GLU A 106 14.15 8.89 -2.24
N VAL A 107 14.46 8.01 -3.19
CA VAL A 107 15.60 8.17 -4.11
C VAL A 107 15.08 8.84 -5.37
N GLU A 108 15.84 9.77 -5.93
CA GLU A 108 15.46 10.67 -7.04
C GLU A 108 14.99 9.95 -8.32
N GLU A 109 15.19 8.64 -8.46
CA GLU A 109 14.77 7.81 -9.60
C GLU A 109 13.31 7.30 -9.49
N VAL A 110 12.39 8.13 -8.99
CA VAL A 110 11.00 7.69 -8.78
C VAL A 110 10.29 7.42 -10.10
N GLU A 111 10.59 8.17 -11.16
CA GLU A 111 9.89 8.08 -12.45
C GLU A 111 10.25 6.81 -13.22
N THR A 112 11.52 6.44 -13.26
CA THR A 112 12.01 5.24 -13.98
C THR A 112 11.45 3.95 -13.40
N GLN A 113 11.12 3.92 -12.10
CA GLN A 113 10.53 2.75 -11.46
C GLN A 113 9.10 2.47 -11.97
N TYR A 114 8.33 3.52 -12.28
CA TYR A 114 6.90 3.42 -12.60
C TYR A 114 6.63 3.39 -14.10
N LEU A 115 7.64 3.68 -14.92
CA LEU A 115 7.55 3.76 -16.39
C LEU A 115 8.33 2.64 -17.11
N ARG A 116 8.54 1.51 -16.44
CA ARG A 116 9.24 0.36 -17.02
C ARG A 116 8.46 -0.23 -18.21
N PRO A 117 9.13 -0.53 -19.33
CA PRO A 117 8.46 -1.08 -20.50
C PRO A 117 7.90 -2.49 -20.23
N ARG A 118 6.76 -2.81 -20.86
CA ARG A 118 6.09 -4.13 -20.78
C ARG A 118 5.66 -4.55 -19.35
N GLN A 119 5.47 -3.58 -18.45
CA GLN A 119 5.01 -3.83 -17.09
C GLN A 119 3.71 -3.07 -16.82
N LEU A 120 2.79 -3.70 -16.10
CA LEU A 120 1.62 -3.03 -15.54
C LEU A 120 2.03 -2.29 -14.26
N THR A 121 1.77 -0.99 -14.22
CA THR A 121 2.06 -0.16 -13.04
C THR A 121 0.83 -0.04 -12.17
N ILE A 122 0.91 -0.55 -10.93
CA ILE A 122 -0.13 -0.43 -9.91
C ILE A 122 0.40 0.44 -8.79
N ILE A 123 -0.19 1.63 -8.62
CA ILE A 123 0.21 2.62 -7.62
C ILE A 123 -1.00 3.35 -7.05
N THR A 124 -0.81 4.03 -5.93
CA THR A 124 -1.86 4.90 -5.37
C THR A 124 -1.97 6.21 -6.17
N MET A 125 -3.13 6.87 -6.09
CA MET A 125 -3.35 8.17 -6.73
C MET A 125 -2.30 9.22 -6.32
N HIS A 126 -1.85 9.19 -5.06
CA HIS A 126 -0.81 10.08 -4.54
C HIS A 126 0.53 9.90 -5.27
N LYS A 127 0.96 8.64 -5.46
CA LYS A 127 2.21 8.30 -6.14
C LYS A 127 2.18 8.57 -7.64
N ALA A 128 0.98 8.71 -8.22
CA ALA A 128 0.82 9.00 -9.64
C ALA A 128 1.08 10.48 -9.99
N LYS A 129 1.17 11.38 -9.00
CA LYS A 129 1.37 12.81 -9.23
C LYS A 129 2.67 13.05 -10.02
N GLY A 130 2.56 13.77 -11.12
CA GLY A 130 3.70 14.10 -12.00
C GLY A 130 3.95 13.07 -13.12
N LEU A 131 3.35 11.88 -13.04
CA LEU A 131 3.50 10.83 -14.04
C LEU A 131 2.33 10.82 -15.03
N ASP A 132 2.49 10.18 -16.18
CA ASP A 132 1.40 10.03 -17.14
C ASP A 132 1.47 8.72 -17.93
N TRP A 133 0.31 8.22 -18.35
CA TRP A 133 0.17 6.97 -19.09
C TRP A 133 -0.85 7.13 -20.22
N ASP A 134 -0.70 6.33 -21.27
CA ASP A 134 -1.69 6.28 -22.35
C ASP A 134 -3.07 5.83 -21.85
N PHE A 135 -3.09 4.84 -20.95
CA PHE A 135 -4.29 4.22 -20.41
C PHE A 135 -4.23 4.22 -18.88
N VAL A 136 -5.23 4.80 -18.21
CA VAL A 136 -5.33 4.82 -16.76
C VAL A 136 -6.65 4.19 -16.34
N PHE A 137 -6.56 3.26 -15.39
CA PHE A 137 -7.71 2.58 -14.81
C PHE A 137 -7.82 2.98 -13.34
N LEU A 138 -8.97 3.55 -12.97
CA LEU A 138 -9.32 3.93 -11.60
C LEU A 138 -10.45 3.00 -11.13
N PRO A 139 -10.11 1.78 -10.65
CA PRO A 139 -11.10 0.87 -10.11
C PRO A 139 -11.55 1.30 -8.70
N PHE A 140 -12.64 0.67 -8.24
CA PHE A 140 -13.13 0.78 -6.87
C PHE A 140 -13.52 2.20 -6.43
N LEU A 141 -14.00 3.06 -7.34
CA LEU A 141 -14.42 4.42 -7.02
C LEU A 141 -15.78 4.46 -6.31
N HIS A 142 -15.80 4.17 -5.02
CA HIS A 142 -16.99 4.25 -4.17
C HIS A 142 -17.00 5.54 -3.35
N GLU A 143 -18.20 6.03 -3.03
CA GLU A 143 -18.42 7.26 -2.25
C GLU A 143 -17.64 7.26 -0.93
N ARG A 144 -17.56 6.10 -0.30
CA ARG A 144 -16.88 5.91 0.99
C ARG A 144 -15.35 6.03 0.91
N MET A 145 -14.77 5.87 -0.27
CA MET A 145 -13.35 6.14 -0.51
C MET A 145 -13.13 7.59 -0.95
N ILE A 146 -13.92 8.07 -1.92
CA ILE A 146 -13.84 9.45 -2.41
C ILE A 146 -15.26 10.01 -2.52
N PRO A 147 -15.61 11.05 -1.74
CA PRO A 147 -14.75 11.80 -0.80
C PRO A 147 -14.54 11.12 0.57
N GLY A 148 -15.25 10.04 0.85
CA GLY A 148 -15.24 9.38 2.14
C GLY A 148 -15.82 10.22 3.28
N GLU A 149 -15.79 9.67 4.50
CA GLU A 149 -16.34 10.32 5.69
C GLU A 149 -15.24 10.80 6.64
N LEU A 150 -15.44 11.96 7.26
CA LEU A 150 -14.64 12.41 8.39
C LEU A 150 -15.19 11.79 9.68
N ARG A 151 -14.84 10.52 9.92
CA ARG A 151 -15.25 9.80 11.13
C ARG A 151 -14.30 10.08 12.29
N VAL A 152 -14.84 10.51 13.42
CA VAL A 152 -14.09 10.68 14.68
C VAL A 152 -14.35 9.48 15.59
N PRO A 153 -13.33 8.70 15.98
CA PRO A 153 -13.49 7.67 16.99
C PRO A 153 -13.99 8.26 18.31
N THR A 154 -14.86 7.56 19.02
CA THR A 154 -15.39 7.98 20.34
C THR A 154 -14.33 8.50 21.31
N PRO A 155 -13.15 7.86 21.50
CA PRO A 155 -12.13 8.38 22.42
C PRO A 155 -11.47 9.69 21.95
N SER A 156 -11.61 10.05 20.67
CA SER A 156 -11.06 11.28 20.07
C SER A 156 -12.08 12.40 19.95
N GLN A 157 -13.31 12.18 20.44
CA GLN A 157 -14.36 13.18 20.48
C GLN A 157 -14.03 14.27 21.51
N PHE A 158 -14.29 15.52 21.14
CA PHE A 158 -14.02 16.70 21.94
C PHE A 158 -15.23 17.62 21.91
N LEU A 159 -15.80 17.89 23.10
CA LEU A 159 -16.99 18.74 23.28
C LEU A 159 -18.14 18.39 22.31
N GLY A 160 -18.50 17.10 22.26
CA GLY A 160 -19.47 16.57 21.30
C GLY A 160 -18.78 15.77 20.19
N PRO A 161 -19.36 15.68 18.98
CA PRO A 161 -18.87 14.80 17.92
C PRO A 161 -17.63 15.33 17.17
N PHE A 162 -16.93 16.33 17.71
CA PHE A 162 -15.85 17.04 17.02
C PHE A 162 -14.48 16.45 17.33
N SER A 163 -13.52 16.62 16.43
CA SER A 163 -12.10 16.40 16.73
C SER A 163 -11.43 17.71 17.13
N LEU A 164 -10.74 17.72 18.28
CA LEU A 164 -9.97 18.87 18.76
C LEU A 164 -8.98 19.36 17.69
N ALA A 165 -8.28 18.44 17.03
CA ALA A 165 -7.24 18.78 16.06
C ALA A 165 -7.80 19.53 14.85
N GLU A 166 -8.94 19.09 14.30
CA GLU A 166 -9.57 19.72 13.14
C GLU A 166 -10.19 21.07 13.49
N VAL A 167 -10.87 21.16 14.63
CA VAL A 167 -11.45 22.42 15.13
C VAL A 167 -10.34 23.45 15.39
N ALA A 168 -9.30 23.06 16.12
CA ALA A 168 -8.17 23.94 16.42
C ALA A 168 -7.47 24.39 15.13
N ARG A 169 -7.23 23.48 14.18
CA ARG A 169 -6.64 23.83 12.88
C ARG A 169 -7.49 24.85 12.12
N ALA A 170 -8.80 24.70 12.11
CA ALA A 170 -9.70 25.64 11.45
C ALA A 170 -9.71 27.02 12.14
N GLN A 171 -9.69 27.06 13.47
CA GLN A 171 -9.63 28.33 14.24
C GLN A 171 -8.27 29.02 14.12
N ILE A 172 -7.16 28.27 14.21
CA ILE A 172 -5.80 28.80 13.99
C ILE A 172 -5.68 29.36 12.57
N ARG A 173 -6.17 28.63 11.56
CA ARG A 173 -6.18 29.12 10.17
C ARG A 173 -6.96 30.43 10.04
N ALA A 174 -8.13 30.53 10.66
CA ALA A 174 -8.91 31.77 10.66
C ALA A 174 -8.14 32.92 11.33
N SER A 175 -7.51 32.67 12.47
CA SER A 175 -6.67 33.64 13.18
C SER A 175 -5.48 34.13 12.33
N VAL A 176 -4.74 33.21 11.71
CA VAL A 176 -3.59 33.51 10.82
C VAL A 176 -4.02 34.36 9.62
N HIS A 177 -5.23 34.17 9.10
CA HIS A 177 -5.78 34.96 8.01
C HIS A 177 -6.56 36.21 8.47
N ASN A 178 -6.44 36.61 9.75
CA ASN A 178 -7.16 37.75 10.34
C ASN A 178 -8.69 37.69 10.17
N GLN A 179 -9.27 36.50 10.14
CA GLN A 179 -10.71 36.28 10.03
C GLN A 179 -11.34 36.22 11.43
N TYR A 180 -11.90 37.34 11.87
CA TYR A 180 -12.61 37.47 13.14
C TYR A 180 -14.10 37.79 12.93
N PRO A 181 -15.00 37.28 13.80
CA PRO A 181 -14.74 36.39 14.93
C PRO A 181 -14.30 34.98 14.48
N LEU A 182 -13.58 34.28 15.36
CA LEU A 182 -13.17 32.90 15.08
C LEU A 182 -14.41 32.01 14.89
N PRO A 183 -14.33 30.99 14.02
CA PRO A 183 -15.46 30.10 13.79
C PRO A 183 -15.84 29.34 15.05
N THR A 184 -17.14 29.15 15.25
CA THR A 184 -17.68 28.29 16.31
C THR A 184 -17.24 26.84 16.08
N LEU A 185 -17.39 25.97 17.10
CA LEU A 185 -17.03 24.54 16.99
C LEU A 185 -17.68 23.88 15.76
N GLU A 186 -18.98 24.12 15.56
CA GLU A 186 -19.74 23.58 14.42
C GLU A 186 -19.26 24.12 13.07
N GLN A 187 -19.02 25.43 12.98
CA GLN A 187 -18.52 26.06 11.76
C GLN A 187 -17.11 25.58 11.42
N ALA A 188 -16.23 25.48 12.43
CA ALA A 188 -14.88 24.96 12.29
C ALA A 188 -14.90 23.51 11.80
N TRP A 189 -15.79 22.68 12.37
CA TRP A 189 -15.98 21.31 11.97
C TRP A 189 -16.53 21.17 10.54
N GLN A 190 -17.53 21.97 10.17
CA GLN A 190 -18.06 21.98 8.82
C GLN A 190 -16.98 22.33 7.80
N ARG A 191 -16.20 23.40 8.07
CA ARG A 191 -15.08 23.80 7.21
C ARG A 191 -14.05 22.68 7.07
N ALA A 192 -13.72 21.97 8.15
CA ALA A 192 -12.80 20.84 8.09
C ALA A 192 -13.33 19.70 7.20
N ARG A 193 -14.63 19.38 7.30
CA ARG A 193 -15.28 18.39 6.42
C ARG A 193 -15.21 18.80 4.96
N ASP A 194 -15.55 20.06 4.66
CA ASP A 194 -15.54 20.59 3.28
C ASP A 194 -14.12 20.58 2.70
N LEU A 195 -13.13 21.00 3.49
CA LEU A 195 -11.72 21.00 3.07
C LEU A 195 -11.19 19.60 2.80
N LYS A 196 -11.54 18.62 3.65
CA LYS A 196 -11.17 17.22 3.43
C LYS A 196 -11.80 16.70 2.14
N SER A 197 -13.11 16.88 1.96
CA SER A 197 -13.82 16.48 0.75
C SER A 197 -13.20 17.10 -0.51
N ALA A 198 -12.89 18.40 -0.47
CA ALA A 198 -12.21 19.10 -1.56
C ALA A 198 -10.82 18.51 -1.86
N GLU A 199 -10.07 18.11 -0.83
CA GLU A 199 -8.76 17.49 -1.02
C GLU A 199 -8.85 16.11 -1.69
N GLU A 200 -9.81 15.28 -1.28
CA GLU A 200 -10.05 13.97 -1.91
C GLU A 200 -10.47 14.12 -3.39
N PHE A 201 -11.27 15.15 -3.72
CA PHE A 201 -11.59 15.45 -5.11
C PHE A 201 -10.40 16.00 -5.90
N ARG A 202 -9.50 16.78 -5.28
CA ARG A 202 -8.23 17.18 -5.93
C ARG A 202 -7.36 15.97 -6.23
N LEU A 203 -7.29 15.01 -5.31
CA LEU A 203 -6.56 13.75 -5.52
C LEU A 203 -7.15 12.95 -6.68
N LEU A 204 -8.48 12.83 -6.75
CA LEU A 204 -9.16 12.19 -7.88
C LEU A 204 -8.86 12.93 -9.19
N TYR A 205 -8.92 14.26 -9.19
CA TYR A 205 -8.57 15.07 -10.36
C TYR A 205 -7.11 14.82 -10.82
N VAL A 206 -6.17 14.74 -9.88
CA VAL A 206 -4.77 14.37 -10.20
C VAL A 206 -4.75 13.00 -10.88
N ALA A 207 -5.44 12.00 -10.34
CA ALA A 207 -5.49 10.65 -10.91
C ALA A 207 -6.12 10.61 -12.32
N MET A 208 -7.22 11.34 -12.53
CA MET A 208 -7.90 11.44 -13.83
C MET A 208 -7.01 12.07 -14.90
N THR A 209 -6.27 13.13 -14.54
CA THR A 209 -5.38 13.85 -15.46
C THR A 209 -4.08 13.12 -15.79
N ARG A 210 -3.86 11.91 -15.26
CA ARG A 210 -2.70 11.09 -15.66
C ARG A 210 -2.93 10.37 -17.00
N ALA A 211 -4.17 10.29 -17.48
CA ALA A 211 -4.55 9.60 -18.71
C ALA A 211 -4.33 10.47 -19.95
N LYS A 212 -3.58 9.98 -20.95
CA LYS A 212 -3.39 10.67 -22.24
C LYS A 212 -4.43 10.29 -23.29
N ARG A 213 -4.86 9.02 -23.32
CA ARG A 213 -5.73 8.49 -24.38
C ARG A 213 -7.03 7.89 -23.84
N LEU A 214 -6.94 7.12 -22.76
CA LEU A 214 -8.11 6.49 -22.14
C LEU A 214 -8.06 6.62 -20.62
N LEU A 215 -9.15 7.13 -20.07
CA LEU A 215 -9.45 7.06 -18.64
C LEU A 215 -10.61 6.08 -18.46
N TRP A 216 -10.37 5.01 -17.71
CA TRP A 216 -11.41 4.06 -17.32
C TRP A 216 -11.68 4.18 -15.82
N MET A 217 -12.94 4.32 -15.45
CA MET A 217 -13.38 4.54 -14.07
C MET A 217 -14.49 3.56 -13.75
N SER A 218 -14.42 2.91 -12.59
CA SER A 218 -15.47 1.96 -12.18
C SER A 218 -15.71 1.93 -10.69
N ALA A 219 -16.95 1.55 -10.35
CA ALA A 219 -17.39 1.23 -9.01
C ALA A 219 -18.20 -0.06 -9.09
N ALA A 220 -17.98 -0.97 -8.14
CA ALA A 220 -18.76 -2.20 -8.08
C ALA A 220 -20.08 -1.92 -7.34
N GLN A 221 -21.16 -2.60 -7.72
CA GLN A 221 -22.42 -2.49 -6.98
C GLN A 221 -22.32 -3.12 -5.58
N GLN A 222 -21.48 -4.16 -5.45
CA GLN A 222 -21.21 -4.87 -4.20
C GLN A 222 -19.71 -4.89 -3.95
N ALA A 223 -19.29 -4.49 -2.75
CA ALA A 223 -17.88 -4.45 -2.37
C ALA A 223 -17.73 -4.70 -0.86
N PRO A 224 -16.55 -5.17 -0.41
CA PRO A 224 -16.29 -5.37 1.01
C PRO A 224 -16.28 -4.03 1.76
N TYR A 225 -16.67 -4.05 3.03
CA TYR A 225 -16.62 -2.86 3.89
C TYR A 225 -15.18 -2.32 4.07
N ASN A 226 -14.18 -3.19 4.05
CA ASN A 226 -12.77 -2.80 4.11
C ASN A 226 -11.94 -3.74 3.24
N TRP A 227 -11.25 -3.19 2.24
CA TRP A 227 -10.37 -3.95 1.35
C TRP A 227 -9.19 -4.60 2.09
N ASN A 228 -8.77 -4.07 3.25
CA ASN A 228 -7.68 -4.66 4.04
C ASN A 228 -8.07 -6.00 4.70
N TRP A 229 -9.37 -6.28 4.83
CA TRP A 229 -9.88 -7.53 5.41
C TRP A 229 -10.54 -8.42 4.36
N PHE A 230 -10.46 -8.03 3.10
CA PHE A 230 -10.96 -8.85 2.02
C PHE A 230 -10.04 -10.05 1.81
N ASP A 231 -10.62 -11.23 1.91
CA ASP A 231 -9.99 -12.48 1.55
C ASP A 231 -10.83 -13.10 0.42
N TRP A 232 -10.18 -13.51 -0.66
CA TRP A 232 -10.84 -14.15 -1.81
C TRP A 232 -11.05 -15.65 -1.59
N GLN A 233 -10.30 -16.27 -0.67
CA GLN A 233 -10.41 -17.68 -0.32
C GLN A 233 -11.47 -17.91 0.74
N ARG A 234 -11.67 -16.95 1.64
CA ARG A 234 -12.78 -16.93 2.58
C ARG A 234 -13.92 -16.16 1.93
N GLN A 235 -15.14 -16.66 1.98
CA GLN A 235 -16.31 -15.95 1.46
C GLN A 235 -16.54 -14.67 2.28
N THR A 236 -15.84 -13.59 1.93
CA THR A 236 -15.98 -12.28 2.57
C THR A 236 -17.33 -11.70 2.15
N LYS A 237 -18.12 -11.27 3.13
CA LYS A 237 -19.42 -10.65 2.85
C LYS A 237 -19.22 -9.38 2.01
N LEU A 238 -19.95 -9.30 0.90
CA LEU A 238 -20.03 -8.10 0.07
C LEU A 238 -21.31 -7.35 0.42
N ASP A 239 -21.19 -6.06 0.65
CA ASP A 239 -22.33 -5.19 0.92
C ASP A 239 -22.57 -4.26 -0.28
N PRO A 240 -23.82 -3.85 -0.54
CA PRO A 240 -24.11 -2.80 -1.51
C PRO A 240 -23.32 -1.52 -1.18
N GLN A 241 -22.63 -0.95 -2.15
CA GLN A 241 -21.85 0.29 -2.00
C GLN A 241 -22.26 1.31 -3.06
N SER A 242 -22.40 2.56 -2.65
CA SER A 242 -22.68 3.66 -3.56
C SER A 242 -21.44 4.02 -4.39
N PRO A 243 -21.59 4.28 -5.71
CA PRO A 243 -20.51 4.80 -6.53
C PRO A 243 -20.09 6.20 -6.07
N CYS A 244 -18.86 6.60 -6.38
CA CYS A 244 -18.37 7.95 -6.14
C CYS A 244 -19.32 8.98 -6.77
N PRO A 245 -19.70 10.06 -6.06
CA PRO A 245 -20.67 11.05 -6.54
C PRO A 245 -20.25 11.73 -7.84
N VAL A 246 -18.95 11.76 -8.16
CA VAL A 246 -18.40 12.32 -9.41
C VAL A 246 -18.78 11.50 -10.64
N LEU A 247 -19.09 10.21 -10.49
CA LEU A 247 -19.48 9.37 -11.62
C LEU A 247 -20.83 9.79 -12.21
N LYS A 248 -21.75 10.33 -11.40
CA LYS A 248 -23.05 10.82 -11.88
C LYS A 248 -22.92 11.99 -12.88
N PRO A 249 -22.31 13.14 -12.54
CA PRO A 249 -22.15 14.25 -13.48
C PRO A 249 -21.27 13.87 -14.69
N LEU A 250 -20.30 12.97 -14.53
CA LEU A 250 -19.52 12.47 -15.67
C LEU A 250 -20.38 11.65 -16.65
N ARG A 251 -21.29 10.81 -16.16
CA ARG A 251 -22.26 10.09 -17.01
C ARG A 251 -23.21 11.05 -17.72
N ASP A 252 -23.70 12.06 -17.00
CA ASP A 252 -24.59 13.07 -17.57
C ASP A 252 -23.88 13.88 -18.69
N GLN A 253 -22.59 14.18 -18.52
CA GLN A 253 -21.78 14.92 -19.50
C GLN A 253 -21.30 14.04 -20.67
N PHE A 254 -21.01 12.76 -20.42
CA PHE A 254 -20.45 11.81 -21.38
C PHE A 254 -21.30 10.52 -21.49
N PRO A 255 -22.55 10.60 -21.98
CA PRO A 255 -23.45 9.44 -22.01
C PRO A 255 -22.95 8.31 -22.92
N GLN A 256 -22.20 8.65 -23.98
CA GLN A 256 -21.60 7.69 -24.91
C GLN A 256 -20.46 6.86 -24.29
N ALA A 257 -19.90 7.32 -23.16
CA ALA A 257 -18.81 6.65 -22.46
C ALA A 257 -19.31 5.66 -21.40
N GLU A 258 -20.63 5.59 -21.18
CA GLU A 258 -21.22 4.62 -20.26
C GLU A 258 -21.17 3.22 -20.88
N ILE A 259 -20.41 2.34 -20.24
CA ILE A 259 -20.39 0.92 -20.59
C ILE A 259 -21.49 0.27 -19.77
N ALA A 260 -22.57 -0.15 -20.43
CA ALA A 260 -23.61 -0.94 -19.78
C ALA A 260 -22.97 -2.21 -19.17
N PRO A 261 -23.41 -2.66 -17.99
CA PRO A 261 -22.98 -3.93 -17.39
C PRO A 261 -23.60 -5.11 -18.17
N THR A 262 -23.32 -5.20 -19.47
CA THR A 262 -23.62 -6.37 -20.29
C THR A 262 -22.55 -7.41 -20.00
N ASP A 263 -22.92 -8.47 -19.29
CA ASP A 263 -22.26 -9.78 -19.21
C ASP A 263 -20.77 -9.82 -19.50
N VAL A 264 -19.97 -9.08 -18.71
CA VAL A 264 -18.55 -9.43 -18.56
C VAL A 264 -18.52 -10.67 -17.67
N PHE A 265 -18.85 -11.82 -18.26
CA PHE A 265 -18.40 -13.11 -17.76
C PHE A 265 -16.88 -13.05 -17.77
N ILE A 266 -16.30 -12.67 -16.64
CA ILE A 266 -14.96 -13.13 -16.29
C ILE A 266 -15.15 -14.64 -16.08
N SER A 267 -15.03 -15.40 -17.17
CA SER A 267 -14.82 -16.83 -17.08
C SER A 267 -13.68 -17.02 -16.08
N PRO A 268 -13.87 -17.80 -14.99
CA PRO A 268 -12.75 -18.14 -14.14
C PRO A 268 -11.71 -18.79 -15.04
N ILE A 269 -10.56 -18.13 -15.17
CA ILE A 269 -9.44 -18.63 -15.97
C ILE A 269 -9.14 -20.05 -15.48
N PRO A 270 -9.01 -21.04 -16.39
CA PRO A 270 -8.76 -22.44 -16.03
C PRO A 270 -7.47 -22.63 -15.24
#